data_AF-A0A6P0KI04-F1
#
_entry.id   AF-A0A6P0KI04-F1
#
_cell.length_a   1.000
_cell.length_b   1.000
_cell.length_c   1.000
_cell.angle_alpha   90.00
_cell.angle_beta   90.00
_cell.angle_gamma   90.00
#
_symmetry.space_group_name_H-M   'P 1'
#
loop_
_entity.id
_entity.type
_entity.pdbx_description
1 polymer ?
#
loop_
_entity_poly.entity_id
_entity_poly.type
_entity_poly.pdbx_seq_one_letter_code
_entity_poly.pdbx_strand_id
1 'polypeptide(L)'
;MNTGHTLGYLLKKINEALCSAFPDKTDLEMMVLFELNINLNEVASGGNLKAIVHKLIMYCQAYNQLEELIDRALKQNQNNAKLKAIEENFKITTSLINILIPLEKNLIKQMQKSYRDCCPDCQNKNPNTFYEIL
;
A
#
# COMPACT_ATOMS: atom_id res chain seq x y z
N MET A 1 -9.27 4.93 8.72
CA MET A 1 -8.19 4.50 7.81
C MET A 1 -8.74 3.37 6.96
N ASN A 2 -8.75 3.51 5.64
CA ASN A 2 -9.33 2.52 4.73
C ASN A 2 -8.44 1.28 4.68
N THR A 3 -9.01 0.17 5.10
CA THR A 3 -8.40 -1.11 5.39
C THR A 3 -8.08 -1.88 4.10
N GLY A 4 -6.80 -2.06 3.79
CA GLY A 4 -6.32 -3.30 3.17
C GLY A 4 -5.86 -3.28 1.72
N HIS A 5 -6.15 -2.25 0.92
CA HIS A 5 -5.84 -2.28 -0.52
C HIS A 5 -4.87 -1.18 -0.95
N THR A 6 -3.62 -1.28 -0.54
CA THR A 6 -2.54 -0.53 -1.20
C THR A 6 -2.28 -1.18 -2.56
N LEU A 7 -2.34 -0.40 -3.64
CA LEU A 7 -2.12 -0.89 -5.00
C LEU A 7 -0.73 -1.54 -5.14
N GLY A 8 -0.63 -2.68 -5.81
CA GLY A 8 0.63 -3.43 -5.97
C GLY A 8 1.76 -2.60 -6.60
N TYR A 9 1.43 -1.68 -7.52
CA TYR A 9 2.39 -0.73 -8.06
C TYR A 9 2.99 0.19 -6.98
N LEU A 10 2.16 0.69 -6.06
CA LEU A 10 2.61 1.55 -4.97
C LEU A 10 3.49 0.78 -3.98
N LEU A 11 3.15 -0.48 -3.67
CA LEU A 11 3.99 -1.37 -2.84
C LEU A 11 5.37 -1.60 -3.44
N LYS A 12 5.44 -1.85 -4.76
CA LYS A 12 6.71 -1.96 -5.48
C LYS A 12 7.54 -0.68 -5.35
N LYS A 13 6.90 0.48 -5.47
CA LYS A 13 7.56 1.78 -5.37
C LYS A 13 8.05 2.11 -3.96
N ILE A 14 7.29 1.74 -2.93
CA ILE A 14 7.73 1.82 -1.53
C ILE A 14 8.97 0.94 -1.31
N ASN A 15 8.97 -0.29 -1.83
CA ASN A 15 10.13 -1.19 -1.73
C ASN A 15 11.39 -0.59 -2.39
N GLU A 16 11.25 -0.04 -3.60
CA GLU A 16 12.34 0.63 -4.32
C GLU A 16 12.88 1.86 -3.56
N ALA A 17 11.99 2.66 -2.95
CA ALA A 17 12.37 3.84 -2.18
C ALA A 17 13.09 3.48 -0.88
N LEU A 18 12.57 2.51 -0.12
CA LEU A 18 13.18 2.03 1.13
C LEU A 18 14.56 1.40 0.86
N CYS A 19 14.70 0.54 -0.15
CA CYS A 19 16.02 -0.02 -0.52
C CYS A 19 17.02 1.07 -0.94
N SER A 20 16.54 2.16 -1.54
CA SER A 20 17.39 3.28 -1.96
C SER A 20 17.78 4.20 -0.80
N ALA A 21 17.00 4.25 0.27
CA ALA A 21 17.26 5.06 1.45
C ALA A 21 18.08 4.31 2.50
N PHE A 22 17.92 2.99 2.57
CA PHE A 22 18.64 2.10 3.47
C PHE A 22 19.33 1.02 2.65
N PRO A 23 20.46 1.32 1.99
CA PRO A 23 21.21 0.33 1.21
C PRO A 23 21.86 -0.74 2.08
N ASP A 24 21.99 -0.48 3.39
CA ASP A 24 22.44 -1.42 4.39
C ASP A 24 21.28 -1.95 5.25
N LYS A 25 21.33 -3.24 5.59
CA LYS A 25 20.29 -3.87 6.42
C LYS A 25 20.29 -3.31 7.85
N THR A 26 21.46 -3.02 8.41
CA THR A 26 21.61 -2.54 9.78
C THR A 26 20.96 -1.16 9.94
N ASP A 27 21.14 -0.27 8.95
CA ASP A 27 20.49 1.04 8.96
C ASP A 27 18.97 0.93 8.92
N LEU A 28 18.43 0.02 8.11
CA LEU A 28 17.00 -0.29 8.09
C LEU A 28 16.54 -0.86 9.44
N GLU A 29 17.30 -1.79 10.01
CA GLU A 29 17.01 -2.42 11.30
C GLU A 29 16.95 -1.40 12.44
N MET A 30 17.93 -0.50 12.51
CA MET A 30 17.94 0.60 13.48
C MET A 30 16.74 1.53 13.28
N MET A 31 16.42 1.93 12.04
CA MET A 31 15.26 2.79 11.79
C MET A 31 13.96 2.14 12.26
N VAL A 32 13.75 0.89 11.90
CA VAL A 32 12.53 0.14 12.22
C VAL A 32 12.40 -0.10 13.72
N LEU A 33 13.51 -0.41 14.40
CA LEU A 33 13.51 -0.58 15.85
C LEU A 33 13.26 0.75 16.58
N PHE A 34 14.01 1.80 16.24
CA PHE A 34 13.99 3.05 17.01
C PHE A 34 12.77 3.92 16.72
N GLU A 35 12.28 3.95 15.48
CA GLU A 35 11.14 4.82 15.12
C GLU A 35 9.79 4.08 15.12
N LEU A 36 9.77 2.74 15.02
CA LEU A 36 8.52 1.96 14.98
C LEU A 36 8.40 0.92 16.11
N ASN A 37 9.44 0.71 16.91
CA ASN A 37 9.49 -0.32 17.95
C ASN A 37 9.19 -1.74 17.40
N ILE A 38 9.67 -2.02 16.19
CA ILE A 38 9.54 -3.32 15.52
C ILE A 38 10.91 -3.98 15.43
N ASN A 39 11.01 -5.24 15.84
CA ASN A 39 12.22 -6.04 15.61
C ASN A 39 12.23 -6.56 14.17
N LEU A 40 13.11 -6.01 13.33
CA LEU A 40 13.17 -6.38 11.90
C LEU A 40 13.44 -7.88 11.70
N ASN A 41 14.23 -8.51 12.57
CA ASN A 41 14.55 -9.94 12.45
C ASN A 41 13.38 -10.86 12.84
N GLU A 42 12.42 -10.38 13.64
CA GLU A 42 11.20 -11.13 13.95
C GLU A 42 10.20 -11.11 12.79
N VAL A 43 10.09 -9.98 12.09
CA VAL A 43 9.09 -9.79 11.02
C VAL A 43 9.61 -10.09 9.62
N ALA A 44 10.93 -9.98 9.41
CA ALA A 44 11.55 -10.05 8.09
C ALA A 44 12.92 -10.74 8.14
N SER A 45 12.96 -11.99 8.62
CA SER A 45 14.17 -12.81 8.59
C SER A 45 14.44 -13.44 7.21
N GLY A 46 15.72 -13.58 6.88
CA GLY A 46 16.21 -14.32 5.70
C GLY A 46 15.97 -13.66 4.34
N GLY A 47 16.92 -13.86 3.42
CA GLY A 47 16.91 -13.32 2.07
C GLY A 47 17.76 -12.07 1.91
N ASN A 48 17.72 -11.48 0.72
CA ASN A 48 18.40 -10.22 0.43
C ASN A 48 17.61 -9.01 0.95
N LEU A 49 18.26 -7.84 1.00
CA LEU A 49 17.66 -6.58 1.48
C LEU A 49 16.29 -6.30 0.83
N LYS A 50 16.18 -6.50 -0.49
CA LYS A 50 14.92 -6.28 -1.22
C LYS A 50 13.78 -7.16 -0.70
N ALA A 51 14.06 -8.44 -0.42
CA ALA A 51 13.10 -9.37 0.16
C ALA A 51 12.76 -9.02 1.62
N ILE A 52 13.75 -8.59 2.40
CA ILE A 52 13.55 -8.12 3.78
C ILE A 52 12.61 -6.91 3.82
N VAL A 53 12.90 -5.89 3.00
CA VAL A 53 12.05 -4.70 2.85
C VAL A 53 10.64 -5.07 2.40
N HIS A 54 10.50 -6.04 1.50
CA HIS A 54 9.17 -6.50 1.07
C HIS A 54 8.38 -7.12 2.23
N LYS A 55 8.99 -8.02 3.00
CA LYS A 55 8.34 -8.63 4.17
C LYS A 55 7.93 -7.59 5.21
N LEU A 56 8.79 -6.61 5.47
CA LEU A 56 8.47 -5.47 6.34
C LEU A 56 7.26 -4.68 5.84
N ILE A 57 7.20 -4.37 4.54
CA ILE A 57 6.06 -3.66 3.93
C ILE A 57 4.77 -4.47 4.12
N MET A 58 4.79 -5.79 3.89
CA MET A 58 3.61 -6.64 4.08
C MET A 58 3.15 -6.65 5.55
N TYR A 59 4.10 -6.71 6.48
CA TYR A 59 3.82 -6.59 7.91
C TYR A 59 3.15 -5.25 8.21
N CYS A 60 3.78 -4.12 7.87
CA CYS A 60 3.22 -2.80 8.13
C CYS A 60 1.86 -2.58 7.44
N GLN A 61 1.63 -3.14 6.25
CA GLN A 61 0.33 -3.07 5.59
C GLN A 61 -0.75 -3.81 6.39
N ALA A 62 -0.45 -5.01 6.91
CA ALA A 62 -1.42 -5.80 7.69
C ALA A 62 -1.85 -5.09 8.98
N TYR A 63 -0.95 -4.28 9.56
CA TYR A 63 -1.20 -3.51 10.79
C TYR A 63 -1.57 -2.04 10.54
N ASN A 64 -1.82 -1.63 9.29
CA ASN A 64 -2.09 -0.23 8.91
C ASN A 64 -0.99 0.78 9.32
N GLN A 65 0.26 0.34 9.40
CA GLN A 65 1.44 1.14 9.74
C GLN A 65 2.28 1.53 8.52
N LEU A 66 1.75 1.36 7.30
CA LEU A 66 2.52 1.63 6.08
C LEU A 66 2.83 3.12 5.89
N GLU A 67 1.88 4.00 6.25
CA GLU A 67 2.09 5.46 6.27
C GLU A 67 3.19 5.83 7.25
N GLU A 68 3.11 5.30 8.48
CA GLU A 68 4.11 5.56 9.51
C GLU A 68 5.50 5.08 9.08
N LEU A 69 5.61 3.88 8.48
CA LEU A 69 6.88 3.39 7.92
C LEU A 69 7.51 4.37 6.92
N ILE A 70 6.70 4.95 6.03
CA ILE A 70 7.17 5.91 5.02
C ILE A 70 7.62 7.22 5.70
N ASP A 71 6.81 7.75 6.62
CA ASP A 71 7.09 9.00 7.32
C ASP A 71 8.37 8.91 8.17
N ARG A 72 8.54 7.82 8.93
CA ARG A 72 9.74 7.59 9.74
C ARG A 72 10.99 7.41 8.87
N ALA A 73 10.87 6.65 7.78
CA ALA A 73 11.95 6.48 6.82
C ALA A 73 12.39 7.82 6.21
N LEU A 74 11.42 8.68 5.83
CA LEU A 74 11.69 9.99 5.25
C LEU A 74 12.31 10.96 6.28
N LYS A 75 11.87 10.93 7.54
CA LYS A 75 12.42 11.75 8.61
C LYS A 75 13.92 11.54 8.81
N GLN A 76 14.39 10.30 8.67
CA GLN A 76 15.82 9.95 8.75
C GLN A 76 16.57 10.21 7.42
N ASN A 77 15.89 10.06 6.28
CA ASN A 77 16.45 10.22 4.94
C ASN A 77 15.82 11.38 4.16
N GLN A 78 15.82 12.58 4.75
CA GLN A 78 15.09 13.75 4.24
C GLN A 78 15.53 14.22 2.85
N ASN A 79 16.70 13.82 2.37
CA ASN A 79 17.20 14.17 1.04
C ASN A 79 16.96 13.07 -0.01
N ASN A 80 16.36 11.94 0.37
CA ASN A 80 16.08 10.86 -0.56
C ASN A 80 14.87 11.21 -1.44
N ALA A 81 15.13 11.53 -2.71
CA ALA A 81 14.10 11.93 -3.66
C ALA A 81 13.03 10.85 -3.90
N LYS A 82 13.39 9.56 -3.81
CA LYS A 82 12.42 8.47 -3.99
C LYS A 82 11.46 8.40 -2.81
N LEU A 83 11.93 8.53 -1.57
CA LEU A 83 11.04 8.56 -0.41
C LEU A 83 10.09 9.76 -0.45
N LYS A 84 10.56 10.95 -0.82
CA LYS A 84 9.69 12.12 -1.01
C LYS A 84 8.57 11.85 -2.02
N ALA A 85 8.94 11.34 -3.19
CA ALA A 85 7.97 11.01 -4.23
C ALA A 85 6.94 9.97 -3.77
N ILE A 86 7.35 9.01 -2.93
CA ILE A 86 6.44 7.99 -2.42
C ILE A 86 5.53 8.50 -1.32
N GLU A 87 6.03 9.35 -0.42
CA GLU A 87 5.21 10.01 0.60
C GLU A 87 4.05 10.80 -0.05
N GLU A 88 4.37 11.60 -1.06
CA GLU A 88 3.37 12.36 -1.82
C GLU A 88 2.39 11.43 -2.57
N ASN A 89 2.90 10.45 -3.32
CA ASN A 89 2.05 9.50 -4.04
C ASN A 89 1.14 8.70 -3.10
N PHE A 90 1.62 8.33 -1.92
CA PHE A 90 0.86 7.59 -0.92
C PHE A 90 -0.29 8.44 -0.37
N LYS A 91 -0.03 9.71 -0.02
CA LYS A 91 -1.06 10.66 0.43
C LYS A 91 -2.12 10.92 -0.64
N ILE A 92 -1.70 11.15 -1.88
CA ILE A 92 -2.62 11.34 -3.02
C ILE A 92 -3.49 10.10 -3.24
N THR A 93 -2.87 8.92 -3.31
CA THR A 93 -3.59 7.66 -3.55
C THR A 93 -4.59 7.37 -2.45
N THR A 94 -4.20 7.55 -1.18
CA THR A 94 -5.08 7.34 -0.03
C THR A 94 -6.24 8.33 -0.02
N SER A 95 -5.98 9.59 -0.33
CA SER A 95 -7.02 10.61 -0.46
C SER A 95 -8.01 10.29 -1.58
N LEU A 96 -7.51 9.85 -2.73
CA LEU A 96 -8.35 9.44 -3.85
C LEU A 96 -9.22 8.22 -3.50
N ILE A 97 -8.64 7.20 -2.87
CA ILE A 97 -9.39 6.01 -2.40
C ILE A 97 -10.50 6.42 -1.43
N ASN A 98 -10.24 7.36 -0.52
CA ASN A 98 -11.25 7.87 0.41
C ASN A 98 -12.43 8.56 -0.31
N ILE A 99 -12.18 9.17 -1.47
CA ILE A 99 -13.22 9.80 -2.32
C ILE A 99 -13.97 8.73 -3.14
N LEU A 100 -13.25 7.76 -3.70
CA LEU A 100 -13.82 6.77 -4.62
C LEU A 100 -14.64 5.69 -3.90
N ILE A 101 -14.24 5.26 -2.69
CA ILE A 101 -14.95 4.19 -1.96
C ILE A 101 -16.43 4.53 -1.69
N PRO A 102 -16.79 5.74 -1.20
CA PRO A 102 -18.19 6.11 -1.05
C PRO A 102 -18.95 6.13 -2.38
N LEU A 103 -18.31 6.61 -3.46
CA LEU A 103 -18.90 6.64 -4.79
C LEU A 103 -19.19 5.22 -5.28
N GLU A 104 -18.26 4.30 -5.11
CA GLU A 104 -18.42 2.88 -5.42
C GLU A 104 -19.62 2.28 -4.69
N LYS A 105 -19.68 2.44 -3.37
CA LYS A 105 -20.80 1.92 -2.57
C LYS A 105 -22.17 2.46 -3.03
N ASN A 106 -22.22 3.72 -3.45
CA ASN A 106 -23.46 4.35 -3.90
C ASN A 106 -23.88 3.93 -5.32
N LEU A 107 -22.91 3.69 -6.21
CA LEU A 107 -23.17 3.46 -7.63
C LEU A 107 -23.16 1.97 -8.02
N ILE A 108 -22.46 1.10 -7.28
CA ILE A 108 -22.28 -0.30 -7.67
C ILE A 108 -23.61 -1.03 -7.80
N LYS A 109 -24.59 -0.77 -6.91
CA LYS A 109 -25.92 -1.40 -6.99
C LYS A 109 -26.69 -0.97 -8.23
N GLN A 110 -26.59 0.30 -8.62
CA GLN A 110 -27.25 0.82 -9.82
C GLN A 110 -26.61 0.24 -11.08
N MET A 111 -25.28 0.18 -11.11
CA MET A 111 -24.53 -0.42 -12.22
C MET A 111 -24.83 -1.91 -12.38
N GLN A 112 -24.85 -2.67 -11.29
CA GLN A 112 -25.24 -4.09 -11.29
C GLN A 112 -26.68 -4.30 -11.78
N LYS A 113 -27.60 -3.38 -11.44
CA LYS A 113 -28.97 -3.43 -11.93
C LYS A 113 -28.99 -3.22 -13.45
N SER A 114 -28.40 -2.13 -13.94
CA SER A 114 -28.32 -1.85 -15.38
C SER A 114 -27.64 -2.97 -16.17
N TYR A 115 -26.59 -3.59 -15.61
CA TYR A 115 -25.90 -4.71 -16.25
C TYR A 115 -26.80 -5.95 -16.39
N ARG A 116 -27.56 -6.28 -15.35
CA ARG A 116 -28.57 -7.37 -15.38
C ARG A 116 -29.69 -7.08 -16.38
N ASP A 117 -30.16 -5.84 -16.44
CA ASP A 117 -31.23 -5.42 -17.34
C ASP A 117 -30.77 -5.50 -18.81
N CYS A 118 -29.49 -5.20 -19.10
CA CYS A 118 -28.91 -5.27 -20.45
C CYS A 118 -28.42 -6.67 -20.86
N CYS A 119 -28.09 -7.56 -19.92
CA CYS A 119 -27.71 -8.95 -20.17
C CYS A 119 -28.38 -9.91 -19.16
N PRO A 120 -29.58 -10.42 -19.48
CA PRO A 120 -30.35 -11.29 -18.58
C PRO A 120 -29.65 -12.60 -18.21
N ASP A 121 -28.81 -13.13 -19.11
CA ASP A 121 -28.07 -14.40 -18.93
C ASP A 121 -26.75 -14.23 -18.15
N CYS A 122 -26.35 -13.00 -17.82
CA CYS A 122 -25.07 -12.70 -17.18
C CYS A 122 -25.09 -12.75 -15.64
N GLN A 123 -26.10 -13.36 -15.00
CA GLN A 123 -26.36 -13.25 -13.55
C GLN A 123 -25.17 -13.59 -12.64
N ASN A 124 -24.27 -14.48 -13.09
CA ASN A 124 -23.08 -14.91 -12.34
C ASN A 124 -21.84 -14.05 -12.56
N LYS A 125 -21.93 -12.94 -13.32
CA LYS A 125 -20.81 -12.05 -13.65
C LYS A 125 -20.96 -10.64 -13.07
N ASN A 126 -21.82 -10.45 -12.08
CA ASN A 126 -22.00 -9.11 -11.50
C ASN A 126 -20.72 -8.65 -10.80
N PRO A 127 -20.12 -7.55 -11.25
CA PRO A 127 -18.94 -7.01 -10.62
C PRO A 127 -19.33 -6.48 -9.24
N ASN A 128 -18.63 -6.93 -8.19
CA ASN A 128 -18.83 -6.49 -6.82
C ASN A 128 -18.02 -5.25 -6.47
N THR A 129 -17.04 -4.92 -7.31
CA THR A 129 -16.20 -3.73 -7.19
C THR A 129 -16.01 -3.07 -8.55
N PHE A 130 -15.63 -1.79 -8.57
CA PHE A 130 -15.25 -1.11 -9.81
C PHE A 130 -14.02 -1.74 -10.49
N TYR A 131 -13.15 -2.38 -9.72
CA TYR A 131 -11.96 -3.07 -10.23
C TYR A 131 -12.29 -4.32 -11.03
N GLU A 132 -13.47 -4.91 -10.86
CA GLU A 132 -13.92 -6.07 -11.65
C GLU A 132 -14.53 -5.66 -13.01
N ILE A 133 -14.70 -4.36 -13.25
CA ILE A 133 -15.28 -3.79 -14.48
C ILE A 133 -14.21 -3.29 -15.45
N LEU A 134 -13.06 -2.87 -14.91
CA LEU A 134 -11.90 -2.38 -15.64
C LEU A 134 -11.04 -3.53 -16.18
#